data_AF-A0AAU8PMB8-F1
#
_entry.id   AF-A0AAU8PMB8-F1
#
_cell.length_a   1.000
_cell.length_b   1.000
_cell.length_c   1.000
_cell.angle_alpha   90.00
_cell.angle_beta   90.00
_cell.angle_gamma   90.00
#
_symmetry.space_group_name_H-M   'P 1'
#
loop_
_entity.id
_entity.type
_entity.pdbx_description
1 polymer ?
#
loop_
_entity_poly.entity_id
_entity_poly.type
_entity_poly.pdbx_seq_one_letter_code
_entity_poly.pdbx_strand_id
1 'polypeptide(L)'
;MINIKKRNHSSQESCVIILASEWLNEVYNVADQVVILTGGVSREEIALDPLTRKIYLELTEPSLEDNRADVDRLAAALEKLVGPVVVPLAAMRRIPTVLRDADWRVTVTVGAGAPGVWNLVDVEPGDTVKRHYGLAVDIGTTTVVVYLVNMHDGRIMGTAADYNGQVGLGEDILTRIYLAGTPGGLEQLQRAILDTLNGLIRRLTGEHGLAGREISAVAVGANSTMVHLFLGLDPSRICMAPYIPVVNNPGLIPAGQLGLEINPLAPVYCLPSVGSYVGGDVIAGVLASGLHQQPELSLFVDIGTNGEIIMGNRDWLVGCAGAAGPALEGGVAECGMRAEPGAIDSISIDPGSGKVRYTTIGGAPPVGICGSGLVDCLAELLLTGIVDRAGRFRDGRREFVVVPASESATGKDIVVTQVDINNLMRTKGAVNAALELLLESVGCDLSGISRFYAAGAFGQYLHLESAITIGLYPDLPRDKMVRLGNASGEGARLVLLSNRKRAEAESIARNITYFELNANQVFMNKFVGSKFLPHTNLDYYPTVKAKLIERGLVEG
;
A
#
# COMPACT_ATOMS: atom_id res chain seq x y z
N MET A 1 0.43 38.87 -28.00
CA MET A 1 1.85 39.09 -28.36
C MET A 1 2.65 39.28 -27.09
N ILE A 2 3.19 38.21 -26.52
CA ILE A 2 4.15 38.25 -25.41
C ILE A 2 5.28 37.28 -25.75
N ASN A 3 6.49 37.73 -25.48
CA ASN A 3 7.74 37.43 -26.17
C ASN A 3 8.44 36.20 -25.55
N ILE A 4 8.66 35.14 -26.34
CA ILE A 4 9.39 33.92 -25.90
C ILE A 4 10.89 34.17 -26.10
N LYS A 5 11.62 34.46 -25.01
CA LYS A 5 13.09 34.39 -25.00
C LYS A 5 13.53 32.94 -24.76
N LYS A 6 13.99 32.29 -25.82
CA LYS A 6 14.81 31.06 -25.76
C LYS A 6 16.06 31.32 -24.92
N ARG A 7 16.23 30.56 -23.83
CA ARG A 7 17.54 30.35 -23.19
C ARG A 7 18.01 28.95 -23.56
N ASN A 8 19.20 28.89 -24.16
CA ASN A 8 19.94 27.67 -24.43
C ASN A 8 20.30 27.00 -23.11
N HIS A 9 19.77 25.80 -22.85
CA HIS A 9 20.38 24.85 -21.93
C HIS A 9 20.81 23.60 -22.70
N SER A 10 22.04 23.22 -22.39
CA SER A 10 22.83 22.12 -22.91
C SER A 10 22.10 20.79 -22.80
N SER A 11 22.01 20.11 -23.92
CA SER A 11 21.56 18.73 -24.08
C SER A 11 22.52 17.75 -23.38
N GLN A 12 22.24 17.41 -22.12
CA GLN A 12 22.78 16.20 -21.48
C GLN A 12 21.93 15.68 -20.30
N GLU A 13 20.65 16.02 -20.22
CA GLU A 13 19.70 15.48 -19.25
C GLU A 13 18.63 14.68 -19.99
N SER A 14 18.94 13.42 -20.30
CA SER A 14 18.01 12.50 -20.95
C SER A 14 18.38 11.05 -20.60
N CYS A 15 17.83 10.54 -19.51
CA CYS A 15 17.41 9.15 -19.40
C CYS A 15 16.52 9.01 -18.16
N VAL A 16 15.44 8.23 -18.30
CA VAL A 16 14.47 7.87 -17.25
C VAL A 16 13.42 8.94 -16.95
N ILE A 17 12.62 9.36 -17.94
CA ILE A 17 11.14 9.56 -17.86
C ILE A 17 10.62 9.50 -19.31
N ILE A 18 9.41 8.97 -19.51
CA ILE A 18 8.57 8.90 -20.74
C ILE A 18 8.59 7.54 -21.46
N LEU A 19 7.44 6.84 -21.38
CA LEU A 19 6.57 6.30 -22.45
C LEU A 19 5.52 5.46 -21.68
N ALA A 20 4.24 5.82 -21.62
CA ALA A 20 3.31 5.69 -22.74
C ALA A 20 2.13 6.68 -22.61
N SER A 21 1.82 7.35 -23.70
CA SER A 21 0.54 8.00 -23.94
C SER A 21 0.11 7.66 -25.36
N GLU A 22 -1.20 7.45 -25.53
CA GLU A 22 -1.95 7.07 -26.73
C GLU A 22 -2.37 5.60 -26.75
N TRP A 23 -3.70 5.38 -26.81
CA TRP A 23 -4.49 4.34 -27.50
C TRP A 23 -5.79 3.96 -26.74
N LEU A 24 -6.88 4.52 -27.27
CA LEU A 24 -8.29 4.08 -27.37
C LEU A 24 -9.23 3.93 -26.15
N ASN A 25 -10.27 4.76 -26.22
CA ASN A 25 -11.57 4.65 -25.56
C ASN A 25 -12.29 3.34 -25.93
N GLU A 26 -12.78 2.62 -24.93
CA GLU A 26 -14.12 1.99 -24.93
C GLU A 26 -14.49 1.59 -23.48
N VAL A 27 -15.46 2.29 -22.91
CA VAL A 27 -15.97 2.05 -21.56
C VAL A 27 -16.96 0.88 -21.61
N TYR A 28 -16.56 -0.28 -21.09
CA TYR A 28 -17.52 -1.33 -20.72
C TYR A 28 -17.79 -1.26 -19.22
N ASN A 29 -19.04 -0.97 -18.89
CA ASN A 29 -19.57 -0.96 -17.54
C ASN A 29 -19.95 -2.40 -17.18
N VAL A 30 -19.08 -3.11 -16.44
CA VAL A 30 -19.42 -4.40 -15.85
C VAL A 30 -19.09 -4.32 -14.36
N ALA A 31 -20.13 -4.12 -13.56
CA ALA A 31 -20.07 -4.38 -12.14
C ALA A 31 -19.94 -5.90 -11.96
N ASP A 32 -18.79 -6.39 -11.46
CA ASP A 32 -18.72 -7.53 -10.53
C ASP A 32 -17.29 -7.89 -10.10
N GLN A 33 -17.16 -8.15 -8.79
CA GLN A 33 -16.10 -8.85 -8.03
C GLN A 33 -14.65 -8.71 -8.52
N VAL A 34 -14.02 -7.60 -8.14
CA VAL A 34 -12.57 -7.40 -8.16
C VAL A 34 -11.91 -8.20 -7.03
N VAL A 35 -10.78 -8.86 -7.31
CA VAL A 35 -9.94 -9.50 -6.28
C VAL A 35 -9.15 -8.42 -5.54
N ILE A 36 -9.75 -7.85 -4.50
CA ILE A 36 -9.10 -6.85 -3.64
C ILE A 36 -8.47 -7.53 -2.42
N LEU A 37 -7.22 -7.18 -2.11
CA LEU A 37 -6.54 -7.66 -0.92
C LEU A 37 -7.18 -7.12 0.37
N THR A 38 -7.89 -8.01 1.07
CA THR A 38 -8.52 -7.75 2.37
C THR A 38 -7.94 -8.61 3.51
N GLY A 39 -7.01 -9.52 3.22
CA GLY A 39 -6.38 -10.40 4.21
C GLY A 39 -5.15 -9.77 4.87
N GLY A 40 -5.12 -9.77 6.21
CA GLY A 40 -3.97 -9.33 7.03
C GLY A 40 -3.30 -10.48 7.80
N VAL A 41 -2.09 -10.25 8.30
CA VAL A 41 -1.33 -11.19 9.14
C VAL A 41 -1.64 -10.94 10.61
N SER A 42 -2.56 -11.68 11.23
CA SER A 42 -2.71 -11.65 12.69
C SER A 42 -1.91 -12.80 13.33
N ARG A 43 -0.78 -12.48 13.98
CA ARG A 43 -0.05 -13.44 14.84
C ARG A 43 0.37 -12.88 16.22
N GLU A 44 0.23 -11.58 16.48
CA GLU A 44 0.57 -11.00 17.79
C GLU A 44 -0.67 -10.58 18.60
N GLU A 45 -0.67 -10.91 19.90
CA GLU A 45 -1.56 -10.29 20.87
C GLU A 45 -1.15 -8.81 21.04
N ILE A 46 -2.01 -7.90 20.61
CA ILE A 46 -1.78 -6.45 20.73
C ILE A 46 -2.30 -5.99 22.09
N ALA A 47 -1.41 -5.41 22.91
CA ALA A 47 -1.84 -4.66 24.07
C ALA A 47 -2.62 -3.41 23.61
N LEU A 48 -3.93 -3.41 23.85
CA LEU A 48 -4.84 -2.37 23.40
C LEU A 48 -4.59 -1.06 24.15
N ASP A 49 -4.17 -0.05 23.39
CA ASP A 49 -4.10 1.35 23.81
C ASP A 49 -4.53 2.23 22.61
N PRO A 50 -5.82 2.16 22.24
CA PRO A 50 -6.33 2.71 20.99
C PRO A 50 -6.21 4.23 20.90
N LEU A 51 -6.36 4.77 19.68
CA LEU A 51 -6.24 6.21 19.38
C LEU A 51 -7.27 7.07 20.12
N THR A 52 -8.41 6.48 20.47
CA THR A 52 -9.39 7.03 21.41
C THR A 52 -9.66 6.05 22.53
N ARG A 53 -10.16 6.53 23.67
CA ARG A 53 -10.58 5.71 24.82
C ARG A 53 -12.02 6.06 25.19
N LYS A 54 -12.83 5.04 25.53
CA LYS A 54 -14.16 5.21 26.10
C LYS A 54 -14.16 4.94 27.60
N ILE A 55 -14.73 5.86 28.38
CA ILE A 55 -14.73 5.84 29.84
C ILE A 55 -16.14 6.07 30.35
N TYR A 56 -16.71 5.09 31.05
CA TYR A 56 -17.97 5.24 31.76
C TYR A 56 -17.76 6.04 33.05
N LEU A 57 -18.63 7.02 33.29
CA LEU A 57 -18.60 7.92 34.44
C LEU A 57 -19.98 8.03 35.08
N GLU A 58 -20.00 8.03 36.40
CA GLU A 58 -21.14 8.44 37.21
C GLU A 58 -20.77 9.76 37.89
N LEU A 59 -21.35 10.85 37.41
CA LEU A 59 -21.08 12.19 37.92
C LEU A 59 -22.05 12.51 39.07
N THR A 60 -21.55 13.24 40.06
CA THR A 60 -22.41 13.78 41.11
C THR A 60 -23.31 14.87 40.54
N GLU A 61 -24.62 14.76 40.77
CA GLU A 61 -25.62 15.76 40.38
C GLU A 61 -25.28 17.14 41.00
N PRO A 62 -25.48 18.26 40.28
CA PRO A 62 -25.30 19.61 40.81
C PRO A 62 -26.23 19.87 42.00
N SER A 63 -25.70 20.58 43.00
CA SER A 63 -26.43 20.98 44.18
C SER A 63 -26.06 22.41 44.59
N LEU A 64 -26.69 22.95 45.63
CA LEU A 64 -26.28 24.24 46.20
C LEU A 64 -24.87 24.19 46.81
N GLU A 65 -24.40 23.02 47.23
CA GLU A 65 -23.06 22.80 47.77
C GLU A 65 -22.02 22.55 46.67
N ASP A 66 -22.47 22.11 45.48
CA ASP A 66 -21.64 21.88 44.30
C ASP A 66 -22.30 22.45 43.03
N ASN A 67 -22.13 23.76 42.86
CA ASN A 67 -22.69 24.55 41.75
C ASN A 67 -21.74 24.68 40.54
N ARG A 68 -20.76 23.77 40.39
CA ARG A 68 -19.86 23.75 39.23
C ARG A 68 -20.63 23.56 37.93
N ALA A 69 -20.19 24.26 36.88
CA ALA A 69 -20.76 24.15 35.54
C ALA A 69 -20.60 22.73 34.97
N ASP A 70 -21.50 22.33 34.09
CA ASP A 70 -21.58 20.96 33.57
C ASP A 70 -20.29 20.51 32.84
N VAL A 71 -19.71 21.41 32.04
CA VAL A 71 -18.46 21.14 31.32
C VAL A 71 -17.28 20.99 32.30
N ASP A 72 -17.19 21.88 33.30
CA ASP A 72 -16.12 21.84 34.30
C ASP A 72 -16.23 20.60 35.19
N ARG A 73 -17.46 20.21 35.54
CA ARG A 73 -17.77 18.99 36.30
C ARG A 73 -17.28 17.75 35.55
N LEU A 74 -17.57 17.66 34.25
CA LEU A 74 -17.12 16.58 33.38
C LEU A 74 -15.60 16.59 33.21
N ALA A 75 -15.02 17.74 32.88
CA ALA A 75 -13.58 17.90 32.66
C ALA A 75 -12.77 17.54 33.91
N ALA A 76 -13.19 17.99 35.09
CA ALA A 76 -12.53 17.67 36.36
C ALA A 76 -12.63 16.18 36.73
N ALA A 77 -13.71 15.49 36.32
CA ALA A 77 -13.83 14.05 36.50
C ALA A 77 -12.87 13.29 35.56
N LEU A 78 -12.77 13.71 34.30
CA LEU A 78 -11.87 13.13 33.30
C LEU A 78 -10.40 13.38 33.63
N GLU A 79 -10.04 14.57 34.07
CA GLU A 79 -8.66 14.96 34.33
C GLU A 79 -7.98 14.06 35.39
N LYS A 80 -8.76 13.61 36.37
CA LYS A 80 -8.30 12.64 37.38
C LYS A 80 -7.99 11.25 36.81
N LEU A 81 -8.55 10.90 35.65
CA LEU A 81 -8.45 9.57 35.05
C LEU A 81 -7.43 9.53 33.90
N VAL A 82 -7.40 10.56 33.06
CA VAL A 82 -6.58 10.57 31.83
C VAL A 82 -5.58 11.72 31.75
N GLY A 83 -5.62 12.66 32.70
CA GLY A 83 -4.87 13.91 32.63
C GLY A 83 -5.62 14.99 31.84
N PRO A 84 -4.95 16.10 31.49
CA PRO A 84 -5.60 17.28 30.92
C PRO A 84 -6.47 16.97 29.69
N VAL A 85 -7.71 17.49 29.68
CA VAL A 85 -8.66 17.32 28.58
C VAL A 85 -9.10 18.66 28.02
N VAL A 86 -8.94 18.82 26.70
CA VAL A 86 -9.50 19.95 25.95
C VAL A 86 -10.92 19.59 25.50
N VAL A 87 -11.88 20.44 25.86
CA VAL A 87 -13.29 20.30 25.46
C VAL A 87 -13.57 21.24 24.29
N PRO A 88 -13.82 20.77 23.06
CA PRO A 88 -14.14 21.64 21.94
C PRO A 88 -15.56 22.21 22.07
N LEU A 89 -15.78 23.42 21.53
CA LEU A 89 -17.08 24.11 21.57
C LEU A 89 -18.26 23.25 21.07
N ALA A 90 -18.03 22.42 20.04
CA ALA A 90 -19.04 21.52 19.51
C ALA A 90 -19.54 20.51 20.57
N ALA A 91 -18.65 20.02 21.43
CA ALA A 91 -19.03 19.15 22.54
C ALA A 91 -19.67 19.91 23.70
N MET A 92 -19.16 21.11 24.03
CA MET A 92 -19.75 21.98 25.08
C MET A 92 -21.25 22.22 24.86
N ARG A 93 -21.68 22.37 23.60
CA ARG A 93 -23.08 22.58 23.24
C ARG A 93 -24.00 21.39 23.54
N ARG A 94 -23.44 20.17 23.65
CA ARG A 94 -24.21 18.93 23.86
C ARG A 94 -24.17 18.42 25.29
N ILE A 95 -23.05 18.65 26.00
CA ILE A 95 -22.79 18.10 27.33
C ILE A 95 -23.96 18.32 28.31
N PRO A 96 -24.49 19.55 28.52
CA PRO A 96 -25.54 19.79 29.52
C PRO A 96 -26.79 18.94 29.35
N THR A 97 -27.23 18.75 28.11
CA THR A 97 -28.41 17.95 27.76
C THR A 97 -28.13 16.47 27.99
N VAL A 98 -27.03 15.95 27.45
CA VAL A 98 -26.69 14.52 27.57
C VAL A 98 -26.51 14.11 29.04
N LEU A 99 -25.86 14.96 29.86
CA LEU A 99 -25.68 14.65 31.28
C LEU A 99 -27.01 14.51 32.02
N ARG A 100 -27.98 15.41 31.78
CA ARG A 100 -29.28 15.37 32.44
C ARG A 100 -30.17 14.22 31.94
N ASP A 101 -30.22 14.03 30.62
CA ASP A 101 -31.02 12.96 30.01
C ASP A 101 -30.56 11.55 30.44
N ALA A 102 -29.29 11.42 30.87
CA ALA A 102 -28.69 10.17 31.29
C ALA A 102 -28.60 9.99 32.81
N ASP A 103 -29.25 10.83 33.61
CA ASP A 103 -29.12 10.86 35.08
C ASP A 103 -27.66 10.87 35.54
N TRP A 104 -26.82 11.69 34.88
CA TRP A 104 -25.40 11.85 35.18
C TRP A 104 -24.55 10.58 35.00
N ARG A 105 -25.08 9.55 34.33
CA ARG A 105 -24.40 8.31 33.97
C ARG A 105 -24.09 8.32 32.48
N VAL A 106 -22.84 8.58 32.12
CA VAL A 106 -22.45 8.80 30.73
C VAL A 106 -21.18 8.05 30.38
N THR A 107 -21.02 7.76 29.10
CA THR A 107 -19.76 7.31 28.53
C THR A 107 -19.13 8.44 27.76
N VAL A 108 -17.85 8.68 28.03
CA VAL A 108 -17.07 9.73 27.40
C VAL A 108 -16.05 9.11 26.48
N THR A 109 -15.95 9.64 25.26
CA THR A 109 -14.86 9.31 24.33
C THR A 109 -13.82 10.43 24.33
N VAL A 110 -12.57 10.10 24.65
CA VAL A 110 -11.43 11.01 24.53
C VAL A 110 -10.46 10.50 23.46
N GLY A 111 -9.86 11.40 22.69
CA GLY A 111 -8.88 11.10 21.65
C GLY A 111 -7.53 11.74 21.92
N ALA A 112 -6.47 11.12 21.41
CA ALA A 112 -5.13 11.67 21.51
C ALA A 112 -5.08 13.10 20.92
N GLY A 113 -4.36 13.99 21.60
CA GLY A 113 -4.09 15.36 21.16
C GLY A 113 -2.58 15.62 21.12
N ALA A 114 -2.17 16.80 21.59
CA ALA A 114 -0.76 17.07 21.87
C ALA A 114 -0.22 16.09 22.94
N PRO A 115 1.11 15.85 23.02
CA PRO A 115 1.69 14.97 24.03
C PRO A 115 1.19 15.28 25.44
N GLY A 116 0.58 14.29 26.10
CA GLY A 116 0.02 14.42 27.45
C GLY A 116 -1.35 15.12 27.56
N VAL A 117 -1.96 15.50 26.44
CA VAL A 117 -3.26 16.18 26.39
C VAL A 117 -4.25 15.36 25.58
N TRP A 118 -5.47 15.20 26.11
CA TRP A 118 -6.57 14.53 25.45
C TRP A 118 -7.59 15.54 24.91
N ASN A 119 -8.27 15.19 23.83
CA ASN A 119 -9.39 15.96 23.29
C ASN A 119 -10.69 15.19 23.53
N LEU A 120 -11.72 15.87 24.00
CA LEU A 120 -13.06 15.28 24.09
C LEU A 120 -13.64 15.09 22.68
N VAL A 121 -14.00 13.85 22.34
CA VAL A 121 -14.54 13.45 21.03
C VAL A 121 -16.06 13.27 21.08
N ASP A 122 -16.58 12.61 22.12
CA ASP A 122 -18.04 12.44 22.28
C ASP A 122 -18.45 12.22 23.73
N VAL A 123 -19.74 12.43 23.99
CA VAL A 123 -20.42 12.11 25.26
C VAL A 123 -21.74 11.43 24.92
N GLU A 124 -21.93 10.24 25.47
CA GLU A 124 -23.06 9.34 25.20
C GLU A 124 -23.80 8.99 26.50
N PRO A 125 -25.13 8.83 26.47
CA PRO A 125 -25.89 8.41 27.65
C PRO A 125 -25.62 6.93 27.99
N GLY A 126 -25.51 6.62 29.28
CA GLY A 126 -25.31 5.26 29.79
C GLY A 126 -23.91 4.69 29.57
N ASP A 127 -23.77 3.38 29.75
CA ASP A 127 -22.53 2.64 29.50
C ASP A 127 -22.47 2.13 28.05
N THR A 128 -21.66 2.78 27.23
CA THR A 128 -21.39 2.42 25.83
C THR A 128 -19.93 2.04 25.60
N VAL A 129 -19.18 1.69 26.66
CA VAL A 129 -17.73 1.39 26.58
C VAL A 129 -17.41 0.29 25.56
N LYS A 130 -18.28 -0.71 25.43
CA LYS A 130 -18.12 -1.82 24.46
C LYS A 130 -18.44 -1.44 23.01
N ARG A 131 -19.12 -0.32 22.78
CA ARG A 131 -19.46 0.20 21.45
C ARG A 131 -18.40 1.20 21.01
N HIS A 132 -17.18 0.72 20.80
CA HIS A 132 -16.01 1.56 20.52
C HIS A 132 -15.45 1.18 19.16
N TYR A 133 -15.60 2.06 18.16
CA TYR A 133 -15.31 1.70 16.78
C TYR A 133 -14.36 2.69 16.12
N GLY A 134 -13.45 2.18 15.30
CA GLY A 134 -12.53 2.97 14.50
C GLY A 134 -12.32 2.34 13.12
N LEU A 135 -11.65 3.07 12.24
CA LEU A 135 -11.34 2.62 10.89
C LEU A 135 -9.83 2.52 10.70
N ALA A 136 -9.37 1.39 10.18
CA ALA A 136 -8.05 1.29 9.59
C ALA A 136 -8.21 1.35 8.07
N VAL A 137 -7.45 2.21 7.40
CA VAL A 137 -7.64 2.55 6.00
C VAL A 137 -6.32 2.41 5.27
N ASP A 138 -6.36 1.75 4.12
CA ASP A 138 -5.28 1.68 3.15
C ASP A 138 -5.71 2.45 1.89
N ILE A 139 -5.05 3.57 1.61
CA ILE A 139 -5.30 4.38 0.41
C ILE A 139 -4.22 4.07 -0.62
N GLY A 140 -4.49 3.07 -1.45
CA GLY A 140 -3.68 2.78 -2.63
C GLY A 140 -4.02 3.70 -3.80
N THR A 141 -3.11 3.77 -4.77
CA THR A 141 -3.31 4.52 -6.01
C THR A 141 -4.53 4.00 -6.77
N THR A 142 -4.71 2.67 -6.86
CA THR A 142 -5.80 2.05 -7.62
C THR A 142 -6.97 1.62 -6.74
N THR A 143 -6.71 1.22 -5.50
CA THR A 143 -7.70 0.59 -4.62
C THR A 143 -7.66 1.22 -3.24
N VAL A 144 -8.83 1.38 -2.63
CA VAL A 144 -8.97 1.82 -1.24
C VAL A 144 -9.61 0.71 -0.42
N VAL A 145 -9.00 0.35 0.71
CA VAL A 145 -9.50 -0.69 1.62
C VAL A 145 -9.76 -0.08 2.99
N VAL A 146 -10.93 -0.35 3.56
CA VAL A 146 -11.35 0.11 4.89
C VAL A 146 -11.73 -1.09 5.75
N TYR A 147 -11.11 -1.17 6.92
CA TYR A 147 -11.42 -2.15 7.96
C TYR A 147 -12.16 -1.44 9.09
N LEU A 148 -13.39 -1.89 9.38
CA LEU A 148 -14.12 -1.49 10.58
C LEU A 148 -13.61 -2.32 11.76
N VAL A 149 -13.11 -1.66 12.79
CA VAL A 149 -12.46 -2.30 13.94
C VAL A 149 -13.20 -1.94 15.22
N ASN A 150 -13.55 -2.96 16.01
CA ASN A 150 -13.94 -2.75 17.40
C ASN A 150 -12.68 -2.48 18.22
N MET A 151 -12.51 -1.25 18.70
CA MET A 151 -11.33 -0.82 19.45
C MET A 151 -11.35 -1.25 20.92
N HIS A 152 -12.48 -1.75 21.44
CA HIS A 152 -12.55 -2.33 22.77
C HIS A 152 -11.89 -3.71 22.85
N ASP A 153 -12.00 -4.53 21.80
CA ASP A 153 -11.43 -5.89 21.77
C ASP A 153 -10.44 -6.15 20.61
N GLY A 154 -10.23 -5.17 19.74
CA GLY A 154 -9.30 -5.20 18.62
C GLY A 154 -9.78 -5.99 17.39
N ARG A 155 -11.01 -6.50 17.39
CA ARG A 155 -11.52 -7.36 16.30
C ARG A 155 -11.94 -6.55 15.08
N ILE A 156 -11.61 -7.05 13.90
CA ILE A 156 -12.15 -6.55 12.64
C ILE A 156 -13.60 -7.03 12.53
N MET A 157 -14.54 -6.10 12.44
CA MET A 157 -15.98 -6.38 12.32
C MET A 157 -16.41 -6.57 10.88
N GLY A 158 -15.79 -5.80 9.97
CA GLY A 158 -16.09 -5.82 8.55
C GLY A 158 -14.97 -5.20 7.75
N THR A 159 -14.89 -5.59 6.48
CA THR A 159 -13.93 -5.05 5.52
C THR A 159 -14.67 -4.66 4.25
N ALA A 160 -14.37 -3.48 3.74
CA ALA A 160 -14.94 -2.96 2.52
C ALA A 160 -13.83 -2.38 1.66
N ALA A 161 -13.90 -2.60 0.35
CA ALA A 161 -12.96 -2.00 -0.58
C ALA A 161 -13.63 -1.59 -1.89
N ASP A 162 -13.02 -0.64 -2.57
CA ASP A 162 -13.46 -0.13 -3.87
C ASP A 162 -12.25 0.41 -4.65
N TYR A 163 -12.44 0.69 -5.94
CA TYR A 163 -11.47 1.46 -6.69
C TYR A 163 -11.34 2.87 -6.10
N ASN A 164 -10.12 3.38 -6.12
CA ASN A 164 -9.87 4.78 -5.80
C ASN A 164 -10.54 5.65 -6.88
N GLY A 165 -11.52 6.47 -6.50
CA GLY A 165 -12.23 7.36 -7.43
C GLY A 165 -11.32 8.32 -8.21
N GLN A 166 -10.08 8.52 -7.78
CA GLN A 166 -9.07 9.28 -8.50
C GLN A 166 -8.59 8.60 -9.79
N VAL A 167 -8.78 7.28 -9.96
CA VAL A 167 -8.36 6.55 -11.17
C VAL A 167 -8.98 7.16 -12.43
N GLY A 168 -10.24 7.61 -12.38
CA GLY A 168 -10.90 8.28 -13.51
C GLY A 168 -10.33 9.67 -13.85
N LEU A 169 -9.50 10.25 -12.97
CA LEU A 169 -8.85 11.54 -13.15
C LEU A 169 -7.37 11.40 -13.54
N GLY A 170 -6.79 10.21 -13.35
CA GLY A 170 -5.41 9.89 -13.68
C GLY A 170 -5.09 8.47 -13.22
N GLU A 171 -4.61 7.62 -14.13
CA GLU A 171 -4.32 6.22 -13.83
C GLU A 171 -3.13 6.09 -12.87
N ASP A 172 -2.10 6.93 -13.04
CA ASP A 172 -0.87 6.93 -12.24
C ASP A 172 -0.70 8.18 -11.36
N ILE A 173 0.27 8.11 -10.45
CA ILE A 173 0.60 9.17 -9.48
C ILE A 173 1.02 10.49 -10.16
N LEU A 174 1.85 10.44 -11.21
CA LEU A 174 2.38 11.64 -11.87
C LEU A 174 1.28 12.40 -12.61
N THR A 175 0.39 11.67 -13.28
CA THR A 175 -0.79 12.26 -13.94
C THR A 175 -1.67 12.98 -12.93
N ARG A 176 -1.89 12.39 -11.73
CA ARG A 176 -2.63 13.05 -10.65
C ARG A 176 -1.91 14.27 -10.09
N ILE A 177 -0.59 14.21 -9.91
CA ILE A 177 0.21 15.36 -9.46
C ILE A 177 0.10 16.51 -10.48
N TYR A 178 0.18 16.20 -11.77
CA TYR A 178 0.02 17.20 -12.82
C TYR A 178 -1.37 17.85 -12.78
N LEU A 179 -2.43 17.05 -12.68
CA LEU A 179 -3.79 17.54 -12.55
C LEU A 179 -3.96 18.41 -11.29
N ALA A 180 -3.39 18.02 -10.15
CA ALA A 180 -3.44 18.80 -8.92
C ALA A 180 -2.86 20.22 -9.07
N GLY A 181 -1.88 20.39 -9.98
CA GLY A 181 -1.30 21.69 -10.32
C GLY A 181 -2.17 22.58 -11.22
N THR A 182 -3.32 22.09 -11.71
CA THR A 182 -4.27 22.87 -12.52
C THR A 182 -5.33 23.56 -11.66
N PRO A 183 -5.95 24.66 -12.12
CA PRO A 183 -7.02 25.33 -11.38
C PRO A 183 -8.18 24.38 -11.04
N GLY A 184 -8.43 24.16 -9.75
CA GLY A 184 -9.50 23.29 -9.26
C GLY A 184 -9.18 21.79 -9.31
N GLY A 185 -7.99 21.38 -9.76
CA GLY A 185 -7.63 19.97 -9.91
C GLY A 185 -7.35 19.27 -8.59
N LEU A 186 -6.73 19.97 -7.63
CA LEU A 186 -6.46 19.44 -6.28
C LEU A 186 -7.77 19.14 -5.55
N GLU A 187 -8.73 20.07 -5.59
CA GLU A 187 -10.05 19.90 -4.96
C GLU A 187 -10.83 18.74 -5.59
N GLN A 188 -10.74 18.57 -6.91
CA GLN A 188 -11.36 17.42 -7.60
C GLN A 188 -10.76 16.08 -7.15
N LEU A 189 -9.42 16.00 -7.07
CA LEU A 189 -8.73 14.79 -6.63
C LEU A 189 -9.01 14.48 -5.16
N GLN A 190 -9.01 15.49 -4.29
CA GLN A 190 -9.36 15.34 -2.88
C GLN A 190 -10.82 14.88 -2.74
N ARG A 191 -11.74 15.50 -3.49
CA ARG A 191 -13.15 15.13 -3.47
C ARG A 191 -13.36 13.67 -3.88
N ALA A 192 -12.69 13.23 -4.94
CA ALA A 192 -12.80 11.85 -5.43
C ALA A 192 -12.39 10.80 -4.39
N ILE A 193 -11.28 11.03 -3.66
CA ILE A 193 -10.87 10.10 -2.59
C ILE A 193 -11.82 10.16 -1.38
N LEU A 194 -12.29 11.35 -1.00
CA LEU A 194 -13.25 11.48 0.10
C LEU A 194 -14.61 10.84 -0.22
N ASP A 195 -15.09 10.97 -1.46
CA ASP A 195 -16.33 10.33 -1.90
C ASP A 195 -16.20 8.80 -1.88
N THR A 196 -15.04 8.27 -2.28
CA THR A 196 -14.72 6.84 -2.18
C THR A 196 -14.76 6.37 -0.72
N LEU A 197 -14.03 7.06 0.17
CA LEU A 197 -13.97 6.73 1.60
C LEU A 197 -15.35 6.81 2.26
N ASN A 198 -16.10 7.89 2.02
CA ASN A 198 -17.44 8.05 2.59
C ASN A 198 -18.42 7.00 2.05
N GLY A 199 -18.29 6.58 0.79
CA GLY A 199 -19.03 5.44 0.23
C GLY A 199 -18.76 4.14 1.00
N LEU A 200 -17.49 3.83 1.24
CA LEU A 200 -17.07 2.66 2.02
C LEU A 200 -17.53 2.73 3.48
N ILE A 201 -17.44 3.91 4.11
CA ILE A 201 -17.90 4.16 5.48
C ILE A 201 -19.41 3.91 5.57
N ARG A 202 -20.22 4.46 4.66
CA ARG A 202 -21.67 4.24 4.63
C ARG A 202 -22.03 2.77 4.47
N ARG A 203 -21.31 2.04 3.61
CA ARG A 203 -21.51 0.59 3.43
C ARG A 203 -21.26 -0.16 4.74
N LEU A 204 -20.07 0.01 5.35
CA LEU A 204 -19.70 -0.68 6.58
C LEU A 204 -20.62 -0.32 7.75
N THR A 205 -20.94 0.96 7.93
CA THR A 205 -21.82 1.41 9.01
C THR A 205 -23.25 0.89 8.81
N GLY A 206 -23.75 0.88 7.57
CA GLY A 206 -25.05 0.32 7.23
C GLY A 206 -25.15 -1.20 7.49
N GLU A 207 -24.14 -1.97 7.07
CA GLU A 207 -24.07 -3.43 7.27
C GLU A 207 -24.06 -3.82 8.75
N HIS A 208 -23.49 -2.98 9.61
CA HIS A 208 -23.37 -3.23 11.05
C HIS A 208 -24.37 -2.44 11.92
N GLY A 209 -25.31 -1.69 11.31
CA GLY A 209 -26.30 -0.89 12.04
C GLY A 209 -25.69 0.18 12.94
N LEU A 210 -24.57 0.77 12.52
CA LEU A 210 -23.86 1.83 13.23
C LEU A 210 -24.23 3.19 12.66
N ALA A 211 -24.29 4.20 13.52
CA ALA A 211 -24.28 5.59 13.06
C ALA A 211 -22.84 6.03 12.79
N GLY A 212 -22.60 6.85 11.75
CA GLY A 212 -21.25 7.37 11.44
C GLY A 212 -20.57 8.04 12.65
N ARG A 213 -21.34 8.73 13.50
CA ARG A 213 -20.84 9.36 14.74
C ARG A 213 -20.25 8.36 15.77
N GLU A 214 -20.59 7.07 15.68
CA GLU A 214 -20.05 6.04 16.58
C GLU A 214 -18.62 5.63 16.19
N ILE A 215 -18.18 6.00 14.98
CA ILE A 215 -16.78 5.85 14.57
C ILE A 215 -15.98 7.00 15.16
N SER A 216 -15.09 6.69 16.11
CA SER A 216 -14.38 7.67 16.92
C SER A 216 -12.92 7.89 16.52
N ALA A 217 -12.36 7.12 15.60
CA ALA A 217 -10.96 7.26 15.18
C ALA A 217 -10.71 6.68 13.78
N VAL A 218 -9.70 7.22 13.08
CA VAL A 218 -9.23 6.68 11.80
C VAL A 218 -7.70 6.61 11.80
N ALA A 219 -7.14 5.52 11.29
CA ALA A 219 -5.74 5.39 10.94
C ALA A 219 -5.58 5.11 9.45
N VAL A 220 -4.62 5.77 8.79
CA VAL A 220 -4.42 5.72 7.33
C VAL A 220 -2.99 5.30 6.99
N GLY A 221 -2.84 4.19 6.26
CA GLY A 221 -1.63 3.82 5.52
C GLY A 221 -1.79 4.20 4.05
N ALA A 222 -0.82 4.92 3.49
CA ALA A 222 -0.86 5.40 2.11
C ALA A 222 0.51 5.92 1.68
N ASN A 223 0.81 5.90 0.38
CA ASN A 223 2.00 6.57 -0.13
C ASN A 223 1.92 8.10 0.04
N SER A 224 3.06 8.78 -0.04
CA SER A 224 3.16 10.21 0.24
C SER A 224 2.21 11.04 -0.62
N THR A 225 2.10 10.78 -1.93
CA THR A 225 1.17 11.50 -2.80
C THR A 225 -0.28 11.29 -2.38
N MET A 226 -0.67 10.06 -2.08
CA MET A 226 -2.05 9.75 -1.66
C MET A 226 -2.41 10.47 -0.36
N VAL A 227 -1.49 10.55 0.61
CA VAL A 227 -1.68 11.38 1.83
C VAL A 227 -1.89 12.85 1.46
N HIS A 228 -1.08 13.41 0.57
CA HIS A 228 -1.20 14.82 0.18
C HIS A 228 -2.54 15.11 -0.49
N LEU A 229 -2.97 14.27 -1.44
CA LEU A 229 -4.26 14.43 -2.11
C LEU A 229 -5.44 14.25 -1.13
N PHE A 230 -5.37 13.28 -0.21
CA PHE A 230 -6.38 13.07 0.83
C PHE A 230 -6.51 14.30 1.74
N LEU A 231 -5.38 14.90 2.13
CA LEU A 231 -5.35 16.08 3.00
C LEU A 231 -5.56 17.41 2.27
N GLY A 232 -5.66 17.40 0.94
CA GLY A 232 -5.79 18.62 0.13
C GLY A 232 -4.52 19.48 0.14
N LEU A 233 -3.35 18.84 0.23
CA LEU A 233 -2.04 19.47 0.15
C LEU A 233 -1.50 19.39 -1.29
N ASP A 234 -0.87 20.46 -1.78
CA ASP A 234 -0.27 20.49 -3.11
C ASP A 234 0.89 19.47 -3.23
N PRO A 235 0.75 18.42 -4.07
CA PRO A 235 1.78 17.39 -4.21
C PRO A 235 2.83 17.74 -5.27
N SER A 236 2.76 18.92 -5.93
CA SER A 236 3.58 19.26 -7.10
C SER A 236 5.08 19.05 -6.90
N ARG A 237 5.59 19.32 -5.70
CA ARG A 237 7.03 19.24 -5.37
C ARG A 237 7.53 17.81 -5.12
N ILE A 238 6.66 16.83 -4.99
CA ILE A 238 7.02 15.41 -4.80
C ILE A 238 7.80 14.88 -6.01
N CYS A 239 7.35 15.20 -7.23
CA CYS A 239 7.98 14.75 -8.47
C CYS A 239 8.99 15.74 -9.07
N MET A 240 9.27 16.87 -8.40
CA MET A 240 10.23 17.88 -8.86
C MET A 240 11.48 17.86 -8.00
N ALA A 241 12.65 17.64 -8.59
CA ALA A 241 13.92 17.70 -7.89
C ALA A 241 14.01 19.00 -7.06
N PRO A 242 14.36 18.94 -5.76
CA PRO A 242 14.94 17.79 -5.04
C PRO A 242 13.93 16.85 -4.34
N TYR A 243 12.71 16.69 -4.89
CA TYR A 243 11.69 15.71 -4.49
C TYR A 243 11.21 15.87 -3.06
N ILE A 244 10.69 17.05 -2.72
CA ILE A 244 10.37 17.42 -1.33
C ILE A 244 8.85 17.45 -1.13
N PRO A 245 8.28 16.56 -0.29
CA PRO A 245 6.87 16.62 0.08
C PRO A 245 6.59 17.82 1.01
N VAL A 246 5.32 18.21 1.12
CA VAL A 246 4.90 19.27 2.05
C VAL A 246 5.12 18.83 3.51
N VAL A 247 4.78 17.57 3.81
CA VAL A 247 4.88 17.02 5.15
C VAL A 247 5.10 15.51 5.11
N ASN A 248 5.93 15.01 6.02
CA ASN A 248 6.16 13.57 6.21
C ASN A 248 5.32 13.01 7.37
N ASN A 249 5.08 13.79 8.43
CA ASN A 249 4.22 13.41 9.55
C ASN A 249 3.18 14.52 9.79
N PRO A 250 1.94 14.38 9.26
CA PRO A 250 0.91 15.41 9.38
C PRO A 250 0.28 15.48 10.78
N GLY A 251 0.60 14.53 11.68
CA GLY A 251 0.02 14.47 13.02
C GLY A 251 -1.44 14.01 13.03
N LEU A 252 -2.21 14.53 13.99
CA LEU A 252 -3.62 14.18 14.19
C LEU A 252 -4.52 15.29 13.64
N ILE A 253 -5.41 14.94 12.73
CA ILE A 253 -6.33 15.88 12.07
C ILE A 253 -7.78 15.52 12.44
N PRO A 254 -8.61 16.46 12.89
CA PRO A 254 -10.02 16.19 13.13
C PRO A 254 -10.75 15.80 11.83
N ALA A 255 -11.49 14.70 11.85
CA ALA A 255 -12.20 14.16 10.69
C ALA A 255 -13.15 15.18 10.01
N GLY A 256 -13.74 16.08 10.79
CA GLY A 256 -14.60 17.16 10.29
C GLY A 256 -13.89 18.20 9.42
N GLN A 257 -12.57 18.36 9.54
CA GLN A 257 -11.78 19.23 8.66
C GLN A 257 -11.61 18.61 7.26
N LEU A 258 -11.64 17.28 7.18
CA LEU A 258 -11.49 16.54 5.92
C LEU A 258 -12.84 16.26 5.25
N GLY A 259 -13.95 16.32 6.00
CA GLY A 259 -15.27 15.97 5.47
C GLY A 259 -15.57 14.47 5.45
N LEU A 260 -14.97 13.71 6.37
CA LEU A 260 -15.33 12.31 6.58
C LEU A 260 -16.67 12.20 7.32
N GLU A 261 -17.54 11.29 6.88
CA GLU A 261 -18.88 11.05 7.43
C GLU A 261 -18.86 10.21 8.71
N ILE A 262 -18.02 10.59 9.67
CA ILE A 262 -17.86 9.98 10.98
C ILE A 262 -18.05 11.02 12.09
N ASN A 263 -17.66 10.72 13.34
CA ASN A 263 -17.63 11.77 14.36
C ASN A 263 -16.69 12.92 13.91
N PRO A 264 -17.16 14.17 13.80
CA PRO A 264 -16.34 15.27 13.25
C PRO A 264 -15.13 15.63 14.12
N LEU A 265 -15.12 15.22 15.39
CA LEU A 265 -14.02 15.41 16.33
C LEU A 265 -13.10 14.19 16.40
N ALA A 266 -13.39 13.10 15.69
CA ALA A 266 -12.53 11.93 15.64
C ALA A 266 -11.15 12.29 15.10
N PRO A 267 -10.06 11.88 15.76
CA PRO A 267 -8.72 12.02 15.21
C PRO A 267 -8.52 11.10 14.02
N VAL A 268 -7.98 11.66 12.94
CA VAL A 268 -7.43 10.96 11.78
C VAL A 268 -5.91 10.99 11.91
N TYR A 269 -5.30 9.81 11.98
CA TYR A 269 -3.86 9.62 12.03
C TYR A 269 -3.37 9.03 10.71
N CYS A 270 -2.50 9.74 9.99
CA CYS A 270 -1.80 9.17 8.85
C CYS A 270 -0.45 8.63 9.31
N LEU A 271 -0.10 7.41 8.90
CA LEU A 271 1.25 6.88 9.13
C LEU A 271 2.30 7.83 8.51
N PRO A 272 3.44 8.00 9.19
CA PRO A 272 4.49 8.90 8.72
C PRO A 272 5.14 8.35 7.45
N SER A 273 5.61 9.27 6.61
CA SER A 273 6.43 8.99 5.42
C SER A 273 7.90 9.29 5.68
N VAL A 274 8.81 8.74 4.86
CA VAL A 274 10.25 9.08 4.89
C VAL A 274 10.56 10.21 3.90
N GLY A 275 9.90 10.19 2.74
CA GLY A 275 10.08 11.18 1.69
C GLY A 275 9.05 11.03 0.58
N SER A 276 9.38 11.45 -0.63
CA SER A 276 8.44 11.48 -1.76
C SER A 276 7.94 10.11 -2.21
N TYR A 277 8.77 9.07 -2.14
CA TYR A 277 8.49 7.76 -2.72
C TYR A 277 8.47 6.61 -1.71
N VAL A 278 8.67 6.91 -0.42
CA VAL A 278 8.50 5.95 0.68
C VAL A 278 7.51 6.55 1.66
N GLY A 279 6.26 6.12 1.56
CA GLY A 279 5.14 6.65 2.32
C GLY A 279 4.76 5.81 3.53
N GLY A 280 3.62 6.16 4.14
CA GLY A 280 3.10 5.52 5.34
C GLY A 280 2.60 4.09 5.13
N ASP A 281 2.26 3.71 3.90
CA ASP A 281 1.97 2.34 3.47
C ASP A 281 3.19 1.41 3.66
N VAL A 282 4.37 1.85 3.23
CA VAL A 282 5.62 1.11 3.43
C VAL A 282 5.98 1.03 4.92
N ILE A 283 5.82 2.13 5.66
CA ILE A 283 6.06 2.12 7.12
C ILE A 283 5.11 1.17 7.82
N ALA A 284 3.84 1.14 7.43
CA ALA A 284 2.86 0.18 7.91
C ALA A 284 3.30 -1.27 7.61
N GLY A 285 3.83 -1.53 6.42
CA GLY A 285 4.36 -2.85 6.05
C GLY A 285 5.55 -3.29 6.89
N VAL A 286 6.52 -2.39 7.12
CA VAL A 286 7.68 -2.66 8.01
C VAL A 286 7.22 -2.89 9.46
N LEU A 287 6.22 -2.14 9.93
CA LEU A 287 5.63 -2.33 11.25
C LEU A 287 4.95 -3.69 11.38
N ALA A 288 4.10 -4.06 10.41
CA ALA A 288 3.37 -5.32 10.37
C ALA A 288 4.29 -6.55 10.24
N SER A 289 5.42 -6.42 9.54
CA SER A 289 6.41 -7.49 9.40
C SER A 289 7.17 -7.80 10.68
N GLY A 290 7.30 -6.82 11.58
CA GLY A 290 8.16 -6.90 12.77
C GLY A 290 9.67 -6.95 12.48
N LEU A 291 10.12 -6.78 11.23
CA LEU A 291 11.54 -6.91 10.86
C LEU A 291 12.45 -5.94 11.61
N HIS A 292 11.94 -4.74 11.91
CA HIS A 292 12.63 -3.68 12.64
C HIS A 292 12.85 -4.01 14.13
N GLN A 293 12.44 -5.19 14.60
CA GLN A 293 12.63 -5.66 15.98
C GLN A 293 13.60 -6.84 16.04
N GLN A 294 13.93 -7.43 14.89
CA GLN A 294 14.77 -8.61 14.79
C GLN A 294 16.25 -8.22 14.62
N PRO A 295 17.21 -8.98 15.19
CA PRO A 295 18.64 -8.78 14.89
C PRO A 295 19.03 -9.17 13.47
N GLU A 296 18.33 -10.14 12.88
CA GLU A 296 18.70 -10.70 11.59
C GLU A 296 18.40 -9.76 10.44
N LEU A 297 19.32 -9.70 9.47
CA LEU A 297 19.12 -8.95 8.23
C LEU A 297 17.91 -9.47 7.48
N SER A 298 16.94 -8.59 7.27
CA SER A 298 15.68 -8.90 6.61
C SER A 298 15.41 -7.95 5.46
N LEU A 299 14.70 -8.45 4.46
CA LEU A 299 14.28 -7.70 3.29
C LEU A 299 12.75 -7.63 3.27
N PHE A 300 12.20 -6.43 3.19
CA PHE A 300 10.80 -6.17 2.90
C PHE A 300 10.68 -5.56 1.52
N VAL A 301 9.75 -6.10 0.73
CA VAL A 301 9.42 -5.58 -0.59
C VAL A 301 7.91 -5.44 -0.68
N ASP A 302 7.46 -4.23 -1.00
CA ASP A 302 6.12 -3.99 -1.51
C ASP A 302 6.22 -3.89 -3.03
N ILE A 303 5.63 -4.86 -3.73
CA ILE A 303 5.50 -4.79 -5.17
C ILE A 303 4.06 -4.41 -5.44
N GLY A 304 3.86 -3.16 -5.85
CA GLY A 304 2.61 -2.61 -6.36
C GLY A 304 2.88 -1.81 -7.62
N THR A 305 2.25 -0.64 -7.74
CA THR A 305 2.56 0.36 -8.80
C THR A 305 4.01 0.83 -8.72
N ASN A 306 4.51 0.93 -7.49
CA ASN A 306 5.89 1.21 -7.18
C ASN A 306 6.56 -0.07 -6.67
N GLY A 307 7.90 -0.12 -6.80
CA GLY A 307 8.71 -1.14 -6.14
C GLY A 307 9.44 -0.52 -4.97
N GLU A 308 8.87 -0.61 -3.78
CA GLU A 308 9.50 -0.15 -2.54
C GLU A 308 10.22 -1.29 -1.83
N ILE A 309 11.48 -1.04 -1.48
CA ILE A 309 12.35 -2.01 -0.83
C ILE A 309 12.89 -1.40 0.45
N ILE A 310 12.67 -2.08 1.58
CA ILE A 310 13.28 -1.76 2.87
C ILE A 310 14.13 -2.95 3.31
N MET A 311 15.36 -2.70 3.70
CA MET A 311 16.30 -3.71 4.17
C MET A 311 16.91 -3.29 5.50
N GLY A 312 17.07 -4.24 6.41
CA GLY A 312 17.78 -3.99 7.66
C GLY A 312 17.31 -4.88 8.79
N ASN A 313 17.44 -4.36 10.01
CA ASN A 313 17.16 -5.07 11.25
C ASN A 313 16.78 -4.04 12.34
N ARG A 314 16.88 -4.41 13.61
CA ARG A 314 16.59 -3.50 14.74
C ARG A 314 17.57 -2.36 14.94
N ASP A 315 18.78 -2.47 14.41
CA ASP A 315 19.85 -1.49 14.63
C ASP A 315 19.88 -0.42 13.53
N TRP A 316 19.52 -0.80 12.30
CA TRP A 316 19.49 0.11 11.15
C TRP A 316 18.47 -0.33 10.10
N LEU A 317 17.96 0.65 9.35
CA LEU A 317 17.09 0.42 8.21
C LEU A 317 17.57 1.28 7.03
N VAL A 318 17.63 0.70 5.85
CA VAL A 318 17.85 1.40 4.59
C VAL A 318 16.71 1.10 3.64
N GLY A 319 16.40 2.04 2.75
CA GLY A 319 15.32 1.85 1.81
C GLY A 319 15.52 2.60 0.52
N CYS A 320 14.85 2.12 -0.52
CA CYS A 320 14.73 2.83 -1.77
C CYS A 320 13.37 2.54 -2.38
N ALA A 321 12.94 3.42 -3.27
CA ALA A 321 11.79 3.20 -4.11
C ALA A 321 12.22 3.38 -5.56
N GLY A 322 11.79 2.48 -6.41
CA GLY A 322 12.02 2.56 -7.84
C GLY A 322 10.73 2.32 -8.59
N ALA A 323 10.70 2.76 -9.85
CA ALA A 323 9.73 2.23 -10.77
C ALA A 323 10.03 0.74 -10.97
N ALA A 324 9.31 -0.14 -10.28
CA ALA A 324 9.21 -1.54 -10.70
C ALA A 324 8.67 -1.60 -12.14
N GLY A 325 8.00 -0.54 -12.63
CA GLY A 325 7.50 -0.46 -13.98
C GLY A 325 6.17 -1.20 -14.09
N PRO A 326 5.22 -0.69 -14.88
CA PRO A 326 3.85 -1.19 -14.90
C PRO A 326 3.72 -2.53 -15.64
N ALA A 327 4.82 -3.24 -15.93
CA ALA A 327 4.83 -4.50 -16.67
C ALA A 327 4.03 -5.63 -15.98
N LEU A 328 3.85 -5.51 -14.67
CA LEU A 328 3.04 -6.44 -13.87
C LEU A 328 1.61 -5.92 -13.68
N GLU A 329 1.35 -4.64 -13.95
CA GLU A 329 0.03 -4.02 -13.90
C GLU A 329 -0.73 -4.22 -15.22
N GLY A 330 -2.06 -4.26 -15.15
CA GLY A 330 -2.91 -4.50 -16.32
C GLY A 330 -2.78 -3.39 -17.38
N GLY A 331 -2.85 -3.75 -18.66
CA GLY A 331 -2.87 -2.82 -19.79
C GLY A 331 -1.49 -2.46 -20.39
N VAL A 332 -0.39 -2.92 -19.79
CA VAL A 332 0.97 -2.62 -20.31
C VAL A 332 1.51 -3.70 -21.23
N ALA A 333 1.21 -4.96 -20.93
CA ALA A 333 1.45 -6.05 -21.86
C ALA A 333 0.32 -6.10 -22.90
N GLU A 334 0.61 -6.60 -24.10
CA GLU A 334 -0.35 -6.58 -25.23
C GLU A 334 -1.68 -7.27 -24.92
N CYS A 335 -1.63 -8.45 -24.29
CA CYS A 335 -2.80 -9.13 -23.75
C CYS A 335 -2.88 -9.02 -22.21
N GLY A 336 -2.17 -8.03 -21.63
CA GLY A 336 -2.10 -7.80 -20.19
C GLY A 336 -3.37 -7.15 -19.65
N MET A 337 -3.91 -7.68 -18.56
CA MET A 337 -5.10 -7.13 -17.90
C MET A 337 -4.97 -7.22 -16.37
N ARG A 338 -5.91 -6.59 -15.67
CA ARG A 338 -5.98 -6.67 -14.20
C ARG A 338 -6.45 -8.07 -13.77
N ALA A 339 -6.26 -8.37 -12.47
CA ALA A 339 -6.72 -9.61 -11.87
C ALA A 339 -8.25 -9.61 -11.70
N GLU A 340 -8.96 -9.85 -12.80
CA GLU A 340 -10.41 -9.85 -12.94
C GLU A 340 -10.88 -11.18 -13.57
N PRO A 341 -12.18 -11.54 -13.47
CA PRO A 341 -12.68 -12.78 -14.05
C PRO A 341 -12.27 -12.97 -15.51
N GLY A 342 -11.68 -14.13 -15.83
CA GLY A 342 -11.18 -14.47 -17.17
C GLY A 342 -9.72 -14.04 -17.43
N ALA A 343 -9.08 -13.33 -16.50
CA ALA A 343 -7.63 -13.13 -16.54
C ALA A 343 -6.90 -14.44 -16.21
N ILE A 344 -5.90 -14.79 -17.01
CA ILE A 344 -5.02 -15.93 -16.78
C ILE A 344 -4.06 -15.61 -15.63
N ASP A 345 -4.15 -16.39 -14.56
CA ASP A 345 -3.44 -16.15 -13.29
C ASP A 345 -2.32 -17.14 -12.98
N SER A 346 -2.32 -18.30 -13.62
CA SER A 346 -1.21 -19.25 -13.59
C SER A 346 -1.00 -19.93 -14.94
N ILE A 347 0.26 -20.19 -15.29
CA ILE A 347 0.68 -20.84 -16.54
C ILE A 347 1.74 -21.90 -16.24
N SER A 348 1.63 -23.06 -16.90
CA SER A 348 2.67 -24.09 -16.96
C SER A 348 2.85 -24.60 -18.39
N ILE A 349 4.07 -24.93 -18.80
CA ILE A 349 4.39 -25.40 -20.14
C ILE A 349 5.04 -26.79 -20.04
N ASP A 350 4.41 -27.79 -20.67
CA ASP A 350 4.97 -29.13 -20.72
C ASP A 350 6.30 -29.12 -21.53
N PRO A 351 7.45 -29.52 -20.94
CA PRO A 351 8.73 -29.44 -21.62
C PRO A 351 8.87 -30.38 -22.83
N GLY A 352 8.11 -31.48 -22.86
CA GLY A 352 8.19 -32.47 -23.93
C GLY A 352 7.27 -32.14 -25.10
N SER A 353 6.03 -31.76 -24.82
CA SER A 353 5.01 -31.50 -25.84
C SER A 353 4.84 -30.02 -26.19
N GLY A 354 5.37 -29.10 -25.38
CA GLY A 354 5.13 -27.66 -25.49
C GLY A 354 3.69 -27.25 -25.19
N LYS A 355 2.90 -28.12 -24.57
CA LYS A 355 1.48 -27.86 -24.29
C LYS A 355 1.35 -26.92 -23.10
N VAL A 356 0.63 -25.81 -23.32
CA VAL A 356 0.31 -24.84 -22.27
C VAL A 356 -0.87 -25.35 -21.44
N ARG A 357 -0.76 -25.23 -20.12
CA ARG A 357 -1.89 -25.34 -19.18
C ARG A 357 -1.98 -24.04 -18.41
N TYR A 358 -3.20 -23.59 -18.15
CA TYR A 358 -3.45 -22.34 -17.45
C TYR A 358 -4.69 -22.43 -16.57
N THR A 359 -4.79 -21.51 -15.62
CA THR A 359 -6.00 -21.21 -14.85
C THR A 359 -6.47 -19.79 -15.14
N THR A 360 -7.74 -19.51 -14.89
CA THR A 360 -8.31 -18.16 -14.97
C THR A 360 -9.02 -17.80 -13.69
N ILE A 361 -9.01 -16.52 -13.35
CA ILE A 361 -9.74 -16.00 -12.20
C ILE A 361 -11.24 -16.24 -12.41
N GLY A 362 -11.88 -16.80 -11.37
CA GLY A 362 -13.30 -17.17 -11.40
C GLY A 362 -13.64 -18.36 -12.30
N GLY A 363 -12.65 -19.02 -12.93
CA GLY A 363 -12.87 -20.08 -13.91
C GLY A 363 -13.60 -19.61 -15.17
N ALA A 364 -13.65 -18.30 -15.41
CA ALA A 364 -14.29 -17.73 -16.58
C ALA A 364 -13.43 -17.95 -17.85
N PRO A 365 -14.04 -17.92 -19.05
CA PRO A 365 -13.29 -18.01 -20.31
C PRO A 365 -12.15 -16.99 -20.41
N PRO A 366 -10.98 -17.37 -20.95
CA PRO A 366 -9.80 -16.50 -20.93
C PRO A 366 -9.98 -15.31 -21.86
N VAL A 367 -9.65 -14.12 -21.36
CA VAL A 367 -9.72 -12.85 -22.11
C VAL A 367 -8.42 -12.04 -22.09
N GLY A 368 -7.46 -12.43 -21.25
CA GLY A 368 -6.14 -11.80 -21.14
C GLY A 368 -5.30 -12.45 -20.05
N ILE A 369 -4.17 -11.85 -19.70
CA ILE A 369 -3.19 -12.37 -18.72
C ILE A 369 -2.97 -11.33 -17.63
N CYS A 370 -3.04 -11.71 -16.35
CA CYS A 370 -2.66 -10.80 -15.26
C CYS A 370 -1.17 -10.93 -14.89
N GLY A 371 -0.66 -10.04 -14.04
CA GLY A 371 0.77 -10.00 -13.71
C GLY A 371 1.35 -11.32 -13.18
N SER A 372 0.60 -12.10 -12.40
CA SER A 372 1.02 -13.45 -11.97
C SER A 372 1.17 -14.42 -13.14
N GLY A 373 0.22 -14.42 -14.08
CA GLY A 373 0.30 -15.21 -15.31
C GLY A 373 1.50 -14.80 -16.18
N LEU A 374 1.81 -13.49 -16.27
CA LEU A 374 2.97 -13.00 -17.01
C LEU A 374 4.30 -13.48 -16.40
N VAL A 375 4.41 -13.48 -15.07
CA VAL A 375 5.59 -13.99 -14.35
C VAL A 375 5.74 -15.50 -14.53
N ASP A 376 4.65 -16.27 -14.39
CA ASP A 376 4.62 -17.71 -14.64
C ASP A 376 5.03 -18.03 -16.08
N CYS A 377 4.46 -17.32 -17.06
CA CYS A 377 4.79 -17.51 -18.46
C CYS A 377 6.29 -17.31 -18.72
N LEU A 378 6.87 -16.21 -18.24
CA LEU A 378 8.30 -15.94 -18.44
C LEU A 378 9.19 -17.00 -17.76
N ALA A 379 8.82 -17.45 -16.55
CA ALA A 379 9.54 -18.51 -15.86
C ALA A 379 9.51 -19.82 -16.65
N GLU A 380 8.34 -20.20 -17.17
CA GLU A 380 8.15 -21.44 -17.92
C GLU A 380 8.83 -21.39 -19.29
N LEU A 381 8.76 -20.26 -20.00
CA LEU A 381 9.48 -20.03 -21.25
C LEU A 381 10.99 -20.20 -21.06
N LEU A 382 11.54 -19.74 -19.93
CA LEU A 382 12.95 -19.93 -19.59
C LEU A 382 13.25 -21.40 -19.33
N LEU A 383 12.47 -22.05 -18.45
CA LEU A 383 12.70 -23.42 -18.03
C LEU A 383 12.47 -24.44 -19.16
N THR A 384 11.70 -24.10 -20.18
CA THR A 384 11.50 -24.92 -21.40
C THR A 384 12.50 -24.61 -22.51
N GLY A 385 13.36 -23.60 -22.32
CA GLY A 385 14.35 -23.19 -23.33
C GLY A 385 13.76 -22.47 -24.54
N ILE A 386 12.47 -22.08 -24.49
CA ILE A 386 11.83 -21.29 -25.55
C ILE A 386 12.47 -19.90 -25.62
N VAL A 387 12.79 -19.32 -24.45
CA VAL A 387 13.60 -18.11 -24.34
C VAL A 387 14.97 -18.40 -23.75
N ASP A 388 15.97 -17.62 -24.16
CA ASP A 388 17.28 -17.61 -23.53
C ASP A 388 17.30 -16.76 -22.25
N ARG A 389 18.47 -16.73 -21.58
CA ARG A 389 18.67 -15.92 -20.38
C ARG A 389 18.62 -14.42 -20.64
N ALA A 390 18.78 -13.95 -21.88
CA ALA A 390 18.58 -12.55 -22.23
C ALA A 390 17.10 -12.21 -22.47
N GLY A 391 16.19 -13.17 -22.28
CA GLY A 391 14.76 -13.04 -22.51
C GLY A 391 14.40 -13.03 -24.00
N ARG A 392 15.27 -13.54 -24.88
CA ARG A 392 15.01 -13.61 -26.32
C ARG A 392 14.50 -14.97 -26.72
N PHE A 393 13.50 -15.01 -27.60
CA PHE A 393 13.07 -16.26 -28.20
C PHE A 393 14.20 -16.90 -29.03
N ARG A 394 14.46 -18.20 -28.80
CA ARG A 394 15.56 -18.92 -29.45
C ARG A 394 15.30 -19.29 -30.92
N ASP A 395 14.03 -19.47 -31.28
CA ASP A 395 13.58 -19.85 -32.63
C ASP A 395 13.29 -18.66 -33.54
N GLY A 396 13.57 -17.43 -33.09
CA GLY A 396 13.33 -16.21 -33.82
C GLY A 396 11.87 -15.75 -33.88
N ARG A 397 10.96 -16.43 -33.16
CA ARG A 397 9.57 -15.96 -33.03
C ARG A 397 9.51 -14.60 -32.32
N ARG A 398 8.42 -13.86 -32.54
CA ARG A 398 8.19 -12.56 -31.90
C ARG A 398 7.22 -12.61 -30.72
N GLU A 399 6.42 -13.66 -30.66
CA GLU A 399 5.37 -13.86 -29.67
C GLU A 399 5.15 -15.35 -29.41
N PHE A 400 4.68 -15.65 -28.20
CA PHE A 400 4.27 -16.97 -27.76
C PHE A 400 2.76 -16.97 -27.53
N VAL A 401 2.05 -17.87 -28.20
CA VAL A 401 0.60 -18.04 -28.04
C VAL A 401 0.36 -18.86 -26.77
N VAL A 402 -0.24 -18.22 -25.76
CA VAL A 402 -0.66 -18.88 -24.51
C VAL A 402 -1.99 -19.57 -24.71
N VAL A 403 -2.95 -18.88 -25.33
CA VAL A 403 -4.28 -19.42 -25.66
C VAL A 403 -4.62 -19.07 -27.10
N PRO A 404 -4.97 -20.05 -27.96
CA PRO A 404 -5.39 -19.76 -29.33
C PRO A 404 -6.77 -19.11 -29.38
N ALA A 405 -7.04 -18.37 -30.45
CA ALA A 405 -8.29 -17.65 -30.71
C ALA A 405 -9.53 -18.54 -30.60
N SER A 406 -9.41 -19.83 -30.92
CA SER A 406 -10.50 -20.82 -30.83
C SER A 406 -10.92 -21.13 -29.39
N GLU A 407 -10.06 -20.86 -28.41
CA GLU A 407 -10.31 -21.12 -26.98
C GLU A 407 -10.47 -19.81 -26.17
N SER A 408 -10.10 -18.68 -26.77
CA SER A 408 -10.22 -17.35 -26.17
C SER A 408 -11.63 -16.77 -26.33
N ALA A 409 -12.14 -16.13 -25.28
CA ALA A 409 -13.42 -15.41 -25.34
C ALA A 409 -13.36 -14.11 -26.15
N THR A 410 -12.16 -13.59 -26.46
CA THR A 410 -12.01 -12.41 -27.33
C THR A 410 -12.05 -12.76 -28.81
N GLY A 411 -12.02 -14.04 -29.18
CA GLY A 411 -11.89 -14.51 -30.57
C GLY A 411 -10.53 -14.17 -31.20
N LYS A 412 -9.53 -13.78 -30.38
CA LYS A 412 -8.15 -13.50 -30.77
C LYS A 412 -7.20 -14.33 -29.92
N ASP A 413 -6.01 -14.61 -30.45
CA ASP A 413 -4.95 -15.27 -29.71
C ASP A 413 -4.58 -14.41 -28.48
N ILE A 414 -4.39 -15.05 -27.33
CA ILE A 414 -3.81 -14.44 -26.14
C ILE A 414 -2.33 -14.78 -26.14
N VAL A 415 -1.50 -13.75 -26.29
CA VAL A 415 -0.06 -13.91 -26.55
C VAL A 415 0.80 -13.21 -25.49
N VAL A 416 2.05 -13.64 -25.39
CA VAL A 416 3.14 -12.91 -24.72
C VAL A 416 4.20 -12.58 -25.76
N THR A 417 4.44 -11.30 -25.98
CA THR A 417 5.36 -10.80 -27.00
C THR A 417 6.77 -10.58 -26.46
N GLN A 418 7.72 -10.40 -27.37
CA GLN A 418 9.08 -9.98 -27.02
C GLN A 418 9.10 -8.61 -26.32
N VAL A 419 8.15 -7.73 -26.61
CA VAL A 419 8.03 -6.41 -25.93
C VAL A 419 7.61 -6.61 -24.48
N ASP A 420 6.63 -7.49 -24.23
CA ASP A 420 6.17 -7.83 -22.89
C ASP A 420 7.31 -8.45 -22.06
N ILE A 421 8.07 -9.39 -22.65
CA ILE A 421 9.24 -9.97 -21.99
C ILE A 421 10.28 -8.89 -21.68
N ASN A 422 10.57 -7.98 -22.62
CA ASN A 422 11.50 -6.89 -22.38
C ASN A 422 11.04 -5.94 -21.24
N ASN A 423 9.74 -5.71 -21.13
CA ASN A 423 9.13 -4.96 -20.02
C ASN A 423 9.35 -5.68 -18.68
N LEU A 424 9.01 -6.97 -18.59
CA LEU A 424 9.24 -7.78 -17.39
C LEU A 424 10.72 -7.84 -16.99
N MET A 425 11.61 -7.95 -17.98
CA MET A 425 13.06 -7.94 -17.78
C MET A 425 13.57 -6.62 -17.19
N ARG A 426 12.97 -5.49 -17.58
CA ARG A 426 13.25 -4.18 -16.95
C ARG A 426 12.75 -4.17 -15.51
N THR A 427 11.53 -4.61 -15.26
CA THR A 427 10.93 -4.64 -13.91
C THR A 427 11.78 -5.43 -12.92
N LYS A 428 12.03 -6.70 -13.22
CA LYS A 428 12.83 -7.54 -12.31
C LYS A 428 14.29 -7.09 -12.25
N GLY A 429 14.80 -6.46 -13.31
CA GLY A 429 16.15 -5.91 -13.37
C GLY A 429 16.31 -4.73 -12.41
N ALA A 430 15.29 -3.86 -12.32
CA ALA A 430 15.26 -2.73 -11.38
C ALA A 430 15.24 -3.21 -9.93
N VAL A 431 14.41 -4.23 -9.62
CA VAL A 431 14.33 -4.80 -8.26
C VAL A 431 15.66 -5.40 -7.82
N ASN A 432 16.32 -6.21 -8.67
CA ASN A 432 17.66 -6.74 -8.35
C ASN A 432 18.70 -5.64 -8.19
N ALA A 433 18.73 -4.67 -9.10
CA ALA A 433 19.72 -3.60 -9.05
C ALA A 433 19.57 -2.72 -7.81
N ALA A 434 18.33 -2.47 -7.38
CA ALA A 434 18.02 -1.80 -6.14
C ALA A 434 18.48 -2.62 -4.92
N LEU A 435 18.16 -3.91 -4.88
CA LEU A 435 18.60 -4.81 -3.81
C LEU A 435 20.13 -4.87 -3.71
N GLU A 436 20.81 -5.05 -4.83
CA GLU A 436 22.28 -5.07 -4.88
C GLU A 436 22.89 -3.73 -4.47
N LEU A 437 22.28 -2.60 -4.83
CA LEU A 437 22.73 -1.28 -4.37
C LEU A 437 22.62 -1.17 -2.84
N LEU A 438 21.48 -1.57 -2.27
CA LEU A 438 21.27 -1.49 -0.83
C LEU A 438 22.26 -2.38 -0.09
N LEU A 439 22.45 -3.62 -0.55
CA LEU A 439 23.43 -4.57 0.00
C LEU A 439 24.86 -4.03 -0.03
N GLU A 440 25.29 -3.50 -1.18
CA GLU A 440 26.63 -2.91 -1.33
C GLU A 440 26.80 -1.68 -0.42
N SER A 441 25.77 -0.86 -0.28
CA SER A 441 25.81 0.37 0.53
C SER A 441 26.00 0.10 2.03
N VAL A 442 25.64 -1.10 2.50
CA VAL A 442 25.78 -1.52 3.91
C VAL A 442 26.80 -2.66 4.09
N GLY A 443 27.56 -3.01 3.05
CA GLY A 443 28.58 -4.05 3.10
C GLY A 443 28.05 -5.45 3.41
N CYS A 444 26.84 -5.77 2.95
CA CYS A 444 26.20 -7.08 3.11
C CYS A 444 26.12 -7.82 1.76
N ASP A 445 26.01 -9.14 1.82
CA ASP A 445 25.81 -10.00 0.65
C ASP A 445 24.39 -10.59 0.62
N LEU A 446 23.93 -11.02 -0.56
CA LEU A 446 22.63 -11.69 -0.75
C LEU A 446 22.45 -12.89 0.18
N SER A 447 23.53 -13.65 0.43
CA SER A 447 23.53 -14.81 1.34
C SER A 447 23.32 -14.44 2.81
N GLY A 448 23.53 -13.17 3.18
CA GLY A 448 23.28 -12.65 4.52
C GLY A 448 21.80 -12.39 4.81
N ILE A 449 20.94 -12.35 3.79
CA ILE A 449 19.51 -12.11 3.97
C ILE A 449 18.88 -13.34 4.65
N SER A 450 18.39 -13.12 5.87
CA SER A 450 17.84 -14.17 6.72
C SER A 450 16.34 -14.38 6.50
N ARG A 451 15.60 -13.32 6.16
CA ARG A 451 14.16 -13.39 5.87
C ARG A 451 13.77 -12.42 4.77
N PHE A 452 12.77 -12.80 4.01
CA PHE A 452 12.16 -12.00 2.95
C PHE A 452 10.66 -11.85 3.23
N TYR A 453 10.17 -10.62 3.21
CA TYR A 453 8.78 -10.27 3.43
C TYR A 453 8.24 -9.61 2.16
N ALA A 454 7.20 -10.20 1.57
CA ALA A 454 6.51 -9.64 0.40
C ALA A 454 5.13 -9.14 0.80
N ALA A 455 4.82 -7.88 0.46
CA ALA A 455 3.52 -7.26 0.63
C ALA A 455 2.90 -6.89 -0.73
N GLY A 456 1.67 -6.38 -0.69
CA GLY A 456 0.95 -5.92 -1.87
C GLY A 456 0.32 -7.06 -2.67
N ALA A 457 -0.44 -6.69 -3.71
CA ALA A 457 -1.18 -7.63 -4.57
C ALA A 457 -0.23 -8.68 -5.17
N PHE A 458 0.93 -8.22 -5.64
CA PHE A 458 1.94 -9.11 -6.20
C PHE A 458 2.58 -9.98 -5.13
N GLY A 459 2.88 -9.46 -3.93
CA GLY A 459 3.41 -10.28 -2.84
C GLY A 459 2.48 -11.41 -2.39
N GLN A 460 1.16 -11.24 -2.56
CA GLN A 460 0.18 -12.27 -2.22
C GLN A 460 0.02 -13.33 -3.33
N TYR A 461 -0.15 -12.88 -4.58
CA TYR A 461 -0.60 -13.74 -5.69
C TYR A 461 0.51 -14.25 -6.59
N LEU A 462 1.71 -13.65 -6.58
CA LEU A 462 2.82 -14.17 -7.38
C LEU A 462 3.23 -15.56 -6.90
N HIS A 463 3.39 -16.48 -7.86
CA HIS A 463 3.92 -17.79 -7.57
C HIS A 463 5.40 -17.68 -7.20
N LEU A 464 5.73 -18.12 -5.98
CA LEU A 464 7.04 -17.93 -5.37
C LEU A 464 8.17 -18.47 -6.25
N GLU A 465 8.01 -19.70 -6.76
CA GLU A 465 9.03 -20.33 -7.61
C GLU A 465 9.23 -19.59 -8.92
N SER A 466 8.17 -19.04 -9.51
CA SER A 466 8.23 -18.31 -10.78
C SER A 466 8.95 -16.98 -10.59
N ALA A 467 8.62 -16.26 -9.52
CA ALA A 467 9.29 -15.02 -9.14
C ALA A 467 10.79 -15.23 -8.86
N ILE A 468 11.18 -16.32 -8.18
CA ILE A 468 12.60 -16.68 -8.00
C ILE A 468 13.24 -17.05 -9.34
N THR A 469 12.55 -17.83 -10.19
CA THR A 469 13.04 -18.30 -11.49
C THR A 469 13.38 -17.16 -12.45
N ILE A 470 12.59 -16.09 -12.45
CA ILE A 470 12.89 -14.90 -13.26
C ILE A 470 13.85 -13.93 -12.57
N GLY A 471 14.19 -14.19 -11.31
CA GLY A 471 15.02 -13.34 -10.47
C GLY A 471 14.31 -12.10 -9.94
N LEU A 472 12.99 -12.09 -9.84
CA LEU A 472 12.27 -10.98 -9.18
C LEU A 472 12.45 -11.02 -7.66
N TYR A 473 12.49 -12.22 -7.07
CA TYR A 473 12.73 -12.45 -5.65
C TYR A 473 14.06 -13.15 -5.40
N PRO A 474 14.74 -12.89 -4.28
CA PRO A 474 15.97 -13.62 -3.95
C PRO A 474 15.69 -15.11 -3.73
N ASP A 475 16.67 -15.95 -4.09
CA ASP A 475 16.57 -17.40 -3.88
C ASP A 475 16.94 -17.79 -2.45
N LEU A 476 15.94 -17.76 -1.57
CA LEU A 476 16.06 -18.12 -0.16
C LEU A 476 15.33 -19.44 0.15
N PRO A 477 15.62 -20.07 1.31
CA PRO A 477 14.77 -21.14 1.83
C PRO A 477 13.31 -20.68 1.94
N ARG A 478 12.37 -21.51 1.48
CA ARG A 478 10.97 -21.11 1.26
C ARG A 478 10.24 -20.77 2.57
N ASP A 479 10.67 -21.37 3.68
CA ASP A 479 10.21 -21.07 5.04
C ASP A 479 10.63 -19.68 5.54
N LYS A 480 11.64 -19.07 4.91
CA LYS A 480 12.11 -17.70 5.19
C LYS A 480 11.43 -16.64 4.31
N MET A 481 10.58 -17.05 3.37
CA MET A 481 9.86 -16.16 2.46
C MET A 481 8.41 -16.02 2.94
N VAL A 482 8.11 -14.88 3.55
CA VAL A 482 6.84 -14.59 4.23
C VAL A 482 6.00 -13.66 3.36
N ARG A 483 4.74 -14.03 3.12
CA ARG A 483 3.76 -13.17 2.44
C ARG A 483 2.90 -12.47 3.49
N LEU A 484 2.79 -11.14 3.38
CA LEU A 484 2.11 -10.30 4.36
C LEU A 484 0.68 -9.89 3.94
N GLY A 485 0.27 -10.16 2.69
CA GLY A 485 -1.01 -9.68 2.17
C GLY A 485 -1.09 -8.15 2.18
N ASN A 486 -2.21 -7.58 2.66
CA ASN A 486 -2.35 -6.14 2.81
C ASN A 486 -1.65 -5.63 4.09
N ALA A 487 -0.33 -5.45 3.98
CA ALA A 487 0.49 -5.01 5.09
C ALA A 487 0.24 -3.53 5.49
N SER A 488 -0.14 -2.68 4.53
CA SER A 488 -0.56 -1.28 4.77
C SER A 488 -1.78 -1.22 5.70
N GLY A 489 -2.83 -1.97 5.36
CA GLY A 489 -4.05 -2.08 6.15
C GLY A 489 -3.82 -2.66 7.56
N GLU A 490 -2.99 -3.71 7.67
CA GLU A 490 -2.63 -4.28 8.98
C GLU A 490 -1.82 -3.27 9.81
N GLY A 491 -0.85 -2.57 9.23
CA GLY A 491 -0.11 -1.52 9.95
C GLY A 491 -1.01 -0.37 10.39
N ALA A 492 -1.97 0.05 9.56
CA ALA A 492 -3.02 1.01 9.93
C ALA A 492 -3.85 0.52 11.13
N ARG A 493 -4.20 -0.77 11.16
CA ARG A 493 -4.90 -1.39 12.30
C ARG A 493 -4.04 -1.41 13.57
N LEU A 494 -2.75 -1.73 13.46
CA LEU A 494 -1.82 -1.73 14.60
C LEU A 494 -1.71 -0.34 15.23
N VAL A 495 -1.55 0.70 14.42
CA VAL A 495 -1.45 2.09 14.92
C VAL A 495 -2.78 2.66 15.38
N LEU A 496 -3.91 2.16 14.88
CA LEU A 496 -5.24 2.49 15.41
C LEU A 496 -5.40 1.98 16.85
N LEU A 497 -4.95 0.74 17.10
CA LEU A 497 -5.19 0.01 18.34
C LEU A 497 -4.12 0.19 19.42
N SER A 498 -2.95 0.74 19.11
CA SER A 498 -1.85 0.83 20.08
C SER A 498 -1.01 2.09 19.95
N ASN A 499 -0.90 2.85 21.04
CA ASN A 499 0.00 3.99 21.14
C ASN A 499 1.47 3.61 21.00
N ARG A 500 1.86 2.44 21.51
CA ARG A 500 3.21 1.90 21.33
C ARG A 500 3.51 1.67 19.84
N LYS A 501 2.55 1.12 19.10
CA LYS A 501 2.69 0.89 17.65
C LYS A 501 2.77 2.20 16.86
N ARG A 502 2.06 3.27 17.26
CA ARG A 502 2.25 4.62 16.71
C ARG A 502 3.68 5.13 16.91
N ALA A 503 4.20 5.02 18.14
CA ALA A 503 5.58 5.41 18.45
C ALA A 503 6.62 4.57 17.69
N GLU A 504 6.38 3.26 17.54
CA GLU A 504 7.20 2.36 16.72
C GLU A 504 7.20 2.81 15.26
N ALA A 505 6.02 3.10 14.66
CA ALA A 505 5.91 3.60 13.28
C ALA A 505 6.71 4.88 13.04
N GLU A 506 6.61 5.85 13.96
CA GLU A 506 7.41 7.08 13.87
C GLU A 506 8.91 6.81 14.02
N SER A 507 9.30 5.84 14.86
CA SER A 507 10.71 5.46 14.99
C SER A 507 11.23 4.79 13.73
N ILE A 508 10.43 3.92 13.10
CA ILE A 508 10.79 3.28 11.83
C ILE A 508 11.05 4.36 10.78
N ALA A 509 10.10 5.29 10.59
CA ALA A 509 10.23 6.37 9.61
C ALA A 509 11.48 7.23 9.84
N ARG A 510 11.84 7.54 11.10
CA ARG A 510 13.06 8.29 11.44
C ARG A 510 14.35 7.52 11.19
N ASN A 511 14.33 6.20 11.33
CA ASN A 511 15.54 5.37 11.27
C ASN A 511 15.83 4.82 9.86
N ILE A 512 14.92 4.99 8.90
CA ILE A 512 15.16 4.61 7.50
C ILE A 512 16.07 5.65 6.85
N THR A 513 17.21 5.19 6.34
CA THR A 513 18.04 5.95 5.41
C THR A 513 17.59 5.68 3.98
N TYR A 514 17.08 6.70 3.30
CA TYR A 514 16.56 6.57 1.94
C TYR A 514 17.65 6.81 0.87
N PHE A 515 17.73 5.91 -0.10
CA PHE A 515 18.60 6.00 -1.26
C PHE A 515 17.79 6.38 -2.51
N GLU A 516 18.05 7.57 -3.04
CA GLU A 516 17.43 8.03 -4.29
C GLU A 516 18.04 7.32 -5.49
N LEU A 517 17.26 6.48 -6.18
CA LEU A 517 17.76 5.67 -7.29
C LEU A 517 17.98 6.50 -8.56
N ASN A 518 17.16 7.53 -8.80
CA ASN A 518 17.19 8.30 -10.05
C ASN A 518 18.50 9.04 -10.28
N ALA A 519 19.20 9.42 -9.21
CA ALA A 519 20.47 10.13 -9.27
C ALA A 519 21.69 9.21 -9.00
N ASN A 520 21.48 7.90 -8.87
CA ASN A 520 22.52 6.97 -8.43
C ASN A 520 23.18 6.23 -9.60
N GLN A 521 24.43 6.56 -9.89
CA GLN A 521 25.20 5.93 -10.96
C GLN A 521 25.46 4.43 -10.72
N VAL A 522 25.60 4.00 -9.46
CA VAL A 522 25.81 2.60 -9.10
C VAL A 522 24.56 1.78 -9.44
N PHE A 523 23.37 2.31 -9.14
CA PHE A 523 22.10 1.70 -9.55
C PHE A 523 22.05 1.49 -11.07
N MET A 524 22.34 2.53 -11.86
CA MET A 524 22.28 2.45 -13.31
C MET A 524 23.24 1.40 -13.89
N ASN A 525 24.44 1.27 -13.31
CA ASN A 525 25.41 0.26 -13.71
C ASN A 525 24.90 -1.17 -13.39
N LYS A 526 24.36 -1.38 -12.19
CA LYS A 526 23.78 -2.67 -11.77
C LYS A 526 22.56 -3.04 -12.61
N PHE A 527 21.69 -2.07 -12.90
CA PHE A 527 20.48 -2.26 -13.70
C PHE A 527 20.76 -2.86 -15.08
N VAL A 528 21.84 -2.46 -15.74
CA VAL A 528 22.24 -3.05 -17.03
C VAL A 528 22.58 -4.54 -16.86
N GLY A 529 23.34 -4.87 -15.82
CA GLY A 529 23.75 -6.25 -15.50
C GLY A 529 22.62 -7.14 -14.98
N SER A 530 21.56 -6.57 -14.41
CA SER A 530 20.43 -7.35 -13.86
C SER A 530 19.37 -7.75 -14.90
N LYS A 531 19.54 -7.40 -16.19
CA LYS A 531 18.64 -7.77 -17.30
C LYS A 531 18.94 -9.16 -17.91
N PHE A 532 19.22 -10.16 -17.08
CA PHE A 532 19.40 -11.57 -17.48
C PHE A 532 18.66 -12.50 -16.54
N LEU A 533 17.99 -13.55 -17.00
CA LEU A 533 17.23 -14.49 -16.16
C LEU A 533 18.12 -15.57 -15.52
N PRO A 534 17.94 -15.89 -14.22
CA PRO A 534 17.35 -15.01 -13.20
C PRO A 534 18.22 -13.77 -12.94
N HIS A 535 19.54 -13.93 -13.07
CA HIS A 535 20.53 -12.87 -12.98
C HIS A 535 21.75 -13.18 -13.87
N THR A 536 22.65 -12.22 -14.11
CA THR A 536 23.92 -12.49 -14.83
C THR A 536 24.78 -13.50 -14.05
N ASN A 537 24.89 -13.30 -12.74
CA ASN A 537 25.51 -14.24 -11.81
C ASN A 537 24.48 -15.31 -11.36
N LEU A 538 24.65 -16.56 -11.82
CA LEU A 538 23.75 -17.66 -11.47
C LEU A 538 23.93 -18.16 -10.03
N ASP A 539 25.06 -17.87 -9.39
CA ASP A 539 25.32 -18.36 -8.03
C ASP A 539 24.44 -17.67 -6.98
N TYR A 540 23.82 -16.54 -7.34
CA TYR A 540 22.77 -15.89 -6.54
C TYR A 540 21.44 -16.67 -6.53
N TYR A 541 21.27 -17.61 -7.45
CA TYR A 541 20.02 -18.36 -7.66
C TYR A 541 20.32 -19.87 -7.76
N PRO A 542 20.86 -20.50 -6.71
CA PRO A 542 21.34 -21.88 -6.75
C PRO A 542 20.24 -22.88 -7.14
N THR A 543 18.99 -22.68 -6.70
CA THR A 543 17.88 -23.59 -7.03
C THR A 543 17.48 -23.48 -8.50
N VAL A 544 17.53 -22.28 -9.07
CA VAL A 544 17.25 -22.05 -10.49
C VAL A 544 18.41 -22.56 -11.35
N LYS A 545 19.66 -22.31 -10.94
CA LYS A 545 20.87 -22.83 -11.61
C LYS A 545 20.79 -24.35 -11.74
N ALA A 546 20.44 -25.06 -10.66
CA ALA A 546 20.27 -26.51 -10.69
C ALA A 546 19.22 -26.97 -11.71
N LYS A 547 18.03 -26.33 -11.72
CA LYS A 547 16.96 -26.61 -12.70
C LYS A 547 17.42 -26.39 -14.15
N LEU A 548 18.18 -25.33 -14.41
CA LEU A 548 18.70 -25.04 -15.75
C LEU A 548 19.75 -26.06 -16.21
N ILE A 549 20.62 -26.53 -15.30
CA ILE A 549 21.61 -27.58 -15.59
C ILE A 549 20.91 -28.91 -15.89
N GLU A 550 19.96 -29.32 -15.04
CA GLU A 550 19.19 -30.55 -15.22
C GLU A 550 18.49 -30.60 -16.59
N ARG A 551 18.05 -29.45 -17.07
CA ARG A 551 17.39 -29.30 -18.38
C ARG A 551 18.35 -29.04 -19.55
N GLY A 552 19.66 -29.05 -19.31
CA GLY A 552 20.67 -28.84 -20.35
C GLY A 552 20.66 -27.43 -20.96
N LEU A 553 20.14 -26.44 -20.23
CA LEU A 553 20.00 -25.05 -20.71
C LEU A 553 21.23 -24.19 -20.40
N VAL A 554 22.08 -24.63 -19.46
CA VAL A 554 23.37 -24.03 -19.09
C VAL A 554 24.37 -25.13 -18.77
N GLU A 555 25.66 -24.82 -18.90
CA GLU A 555 26.76 -25.71 -18.47
C GLU A 555 26.89 -25.71 -16.94
N GLY A 556 27.31 -26.85 -16.38
CA GLY A 556 27.34 -27.14 -14.93
C GLY A 556 28.51 -26.53 -14.18
#